data_AF-A0A2G6P5K9-F1
#
_entry.id   AF-A0A2G6P5K9-F1
#
_cell.length_a   1.000
_cell.length_b   1.000
_cell.length_c   1.000
_cell.angle_alpha   90.00
_cell.angle_beta   90.00
_cell.angle_gamma   90.00
#
_symmetry.space_group_name_H-M   'P 1'
#
loop_
_entity.id
_entity.type
_entity.pdbx_description
1 polymer ?
#
loop_
_entity_poly.entity_id
_entity_poly.type
_entity_poly.pdbx_seq_one_letter_code
_entity_poly.pdbx_strand_id
1 'polypeptide(L)' 'MDTTAIEYDTKHLDHLGIMAGICHEIGLVETIDAMLPTPSERKVSCGQVTLAMTLNGLGFTG' A
#
# COMPACT_ATOMS: atom_id res chain seq x y z
N MET A 1 22.43 -34.08 -7.90
CA MET A 1 21.88 -33.27 -6.79
C MET A 1 21.62 -31.91 -7.41
N ASP A 2 20.39 -31.70 -7.89
CA ASP A 2 19.99 -30.45 -8.54
C ASP A 2 19.91 -29.35 -7.49
N THR A 3 20.90 -28.46 -7.47
CA THR A 3 20.81 -27.18 -6.78
C THR A 3 20.01 -26.24 -7.67
N THR A 4 18.69 -26.18 -7.47
CA THR A 4 17.86 -25.11 -8.03
C THR A 4 18.41 -23.78 -7.52
N ALA A 5 18.99 -22.96 -8.40
CA ALA A 5 19.49 -21.64 -8.05
C ALA A 5 18.30 -20.75 -7.66
N ILE A 6 18.30 -20.26 -6.42
CA ILE A 6 17.31 -19.27 -5.98
C ILE A 6 17.75 -17.92 -6.51
N GLU A 7 16.95 -17.33 -7.37
CA GLU A 7 17.14 -16.00 -7.92
C GLU A 7 16.58 -14.98 -6.92
N TYR A 8 17.42 -14.04 -6.46
CA TYR A 8 17.03 -12.99 -5.52
C TYR A 8 16.91 -11.66 -6.27
N ASP A 9 15.76 -11.00 -6.13
CA ASP A 9 15.51 -9.66 -6.66
C ASP A 9 15.41 -8.64 -5.52
N THR A 10 16.05 -7.48 -5.68
CA THR A 10 16.04 -6.41 -4.67
C THR A 10 15.52 -5.14 -5.33
N LYS A 11 14.55 -4.49 -4.67
CA LYS A 11 13.97 -3.23 -5.14
C LYS A 11 14.17 -2.16 -4.09
N HIS A 12 14.54 -0.97 -4.53
CA HIS A 12 14.53 0.21 -3.68
C HIS A 12 13.10 0.77 -3.60
N LEU A 13 12.67 1.12 -2.40
CA LEU A 13 11.32 1.64 -2.15
C LEU A 13 11.31 3.15 -1.88
N ASP A 14 12.49 3.79 -1.87
CA ASP A 14 12.66 5.23 -1.60
C ASP A 14 11.84 5.69 -0.38
N HIS A 15 11.18 6.85 -0.50
CA HIS A 15 10.28 7.42 0.48
C HIS A 15 8.93 6.67 0.56
N LEU A 16 8.55 5.90 -0.46
CA LEU A 16 7.27 5.17 -0.45
C LEU A 16 7.21 4.12 0.65
N GLY A 17 8.35 3.48 0.97
CA GLY A 17 8.43 2.53 2.08
C GLY A 17 8.11 3.19 3.44
N ILE A 18 8.62 4.39 3.68
CA ILE A 18 8.37 5.16 4.91
C ILE A 18 6.91 5.61 4.95
N MET A 19 6.39 6.15 3.83
CA MET A 19 5.00 6.61 3.76
C MET A 19 3.99 5.48 3.97
N ALA A 20 4.25 4.31 3.37
CA ALA A 20 3.42 3.12 3.59
C ALA A 20 3.47 2.67 5.06
N GLY A 21 4.66 2.69 5.67
CA GLY A 21 4.83 2.40 7.10
C GLY A 21 4.03 3.33 8.00
N ILE A 22 4.10 4.64 7.76
CA ILE A 22 3.35 5.65 8.53
C ILE A 22 1.83 5.45 8.34
N CYS A 23 1.37 5.27 7.10
CA CYS A 23 -0.07 5.05 6.85
C CYS A 23 -0.61 3.81 7.57
N HIS A 24 0.22 2.77 7.71
CA HIS A 24 -0.12 1.58 8.48
C HIS A 24 -0.11 1.84 9.99
N GLU A 25 0.90 2.54 10.50
CA GLU A 25 1.05 2.86 11.92
C GLU A 25 -0.12 3.70 12.45
N ILE A 26 -0.62 4.66 11.65
CA ILE A 26 -1.76 5.50 12.03
C ILE A 26 -3.13 4.84 11.80
N GLY A 27 -3.19 3.62 11.27
CA GLY A 27 -4.45 2.94 10.94
C GLY A 27 -5.30 3.70 9.92
N LEU A 28 -4.67 4.22 8.86
CA LEU A 28 -5.34 5.10 7.88
C LEU A 28 -6.53 4.40 7.21
N VAL A 29 -6.37 3.14 6.81
CA VAL A 29 -7.40 2.39 6.08
C VAL A 29 -8.60 2.16 6.98
N GLU A 30 -8.36 1.68 8.19
CA GLU A 30 -9.36 1.36 9.21
C GLU A 30 -10.14 2.61 9.60
N THR A 31 -9.44 3.74 9.78
CA THR A 31 -10.05 5.02 10.13
C THR A 31 -11.03 5.47 9.04
N ILE A 32 -10.64 5.35 7.76
CA ILE A 32 -11.50 5.76 6.64
C ILE A 32 -12.67 4.79 6.46
N ASP A 33 -12.43 3.49 6.57
CA ASP A 33 -13.46 2.46 6.41
C ASP A 33 -14.48 2.49 7.55
N ALA A 34 -14.09 2.94 8.75
CA ALA A 34 -15.03 3.20 9.84
C ALA A 34 -15.94 4.41 9.57
N MET A 35 -15.50 5.38 8.76
CA MET A 35 -16.28 6.58 8.42
C MET A 35 -17.17 6.38 7.18
N LEU A 36 -16.78 5.50 6.27
CA LEU A 36 -17.46 5.32 4.98
C LEU A 36 -17.91 3.87 4.81
N PRO A 37 -19.20 3.62 4.57
CA PRO A 37 -19.66 2.27 4.26
C PRO A 37 -18.97 1.76 2.99
N THR A 38 -18.67 0.46 2.95
CA THR A 38 -18.17 -0.20 1.74
C THR A 38 -19.32 -0.95 1.07
N PRO A 39 -19.92 -0.42 -0.02
CA PRO A 39 -20.86 -1.13 -0.88
C PRO A 39 -20.30 -2.48 -1.32
N SER A 40 -21.17 -3.48 -1.35
CA SER A 40 -20.84 -4.87 -1.72
C SER A 40 -20.29 -5.04 -3.13
N GLU A 41 -20.51 -4.07 -4.03
CA GLU A 41 -20.04 -4.10 -5.42
C GLU A 41 -18.59 -3.62 -5.58
N ARG A 42 -17.98 -3.01 -4.55
CA ARG A 42 -16.60 -2.52 -4.61
C ARG A 42 -15.61 -3.63 -4.27
N LYS A 43 -14.59 -3.80 -5.11
CA LYS A 43 -13.49 -4.77 -4.90
C LYS A 43 -12.48 -4.32 -3.84
N VAL A 44 -12.41 -3.02 -3.58
CA VAL A 44 -11.51 -2.39 -2.62
C VAL A 44 -12.28 -1.37 -1.79
N SER A 45 -11.89 -1.19 -0.52
CA SER A 45 -12.53 -0.26 0.39
C SER A 45 -12.14 1.20 0.10
N CYS A 46 -12.87 2.16 0.71
CA CYS A 46 -12.51 3.57 0.58
C CYS A 46 -11.10 3.82 1.13
N GLY A 47 -10.77 3.23 2.29
CA GLY A 47 -9.46 3.36 2.92
C GLY A 47 -8.34 2.82 2.03
N GLN A 48 -8.55 1.68 1.38
CA GLN A 48 -7.58 1.11 0.43
C GLN A 48 -7.36 2.01 -0.79
N VAL A 49 -8.42 2.60 -1.34
CA VAL A 49 -8.31 3.57 -2.44
C VAL A 49 -7.56 4.81 -1.99
N THR A 50 -7.84 5.33 -0.80
CA THR A 50 -7.12 6.48 -0.25
C THR A 50 -5.65 6.18 -0.03
N LEU A 51 -5.30 5.02 0.55
CA LEU A 51 -3.90 4.59 0.69
C LEU A 51 -3.21 4.52 -0.67
N ALA A 52 -3.85 3.90 -1.66
CA ALA A 52 -3.31 3.81 -3.02
C ALA A 52 -3.14 5.19 -3.67
N MET A 53 -4.11 6.09 -3.52
CA MET A 53 -4.03 7.46 -4.01
C MET A 53 -2.94 8.26 -3.30
N THR A 54 -2.75 8.09 -2.00
CA THR A 54 -1.70 8.74 -1.22
C THR A 54 -0.33 8.26 -1.69
N LEU A 55 -0.12 6.94 -1.82
CA LEU A 55 1.16 6.39 -2.30
C LEU A 55 1.44 6.77 -3.76
N ASN A 56 0.43 6.71 -4.63
CA ASN A 56 0.57 7.12 -6.03
C ASN A 56 0.72 8.64 -6.20
N GLY A 57 0.04 9.44 -5.38
CA GLY A 57 0.04 10.90 -5.44
C GLY A 57 1.27 11.54 -4.80
N LEU A 58 1.83 10.92 -3.76
CA LEU A 58 3.15 11.25 -3.21
C LEU A 58 4.29 10.65 -4.04
N GLY A 59 3.97 9.80 -5.02
CA GLY A 59 4.90 9.18 -5.95
C GLY A 59 5.44 10.10 -7.05
N PHE A 60 5.07 11.39 -7.08
CA PHE A 60 5.62 12.34 -8.05
C PHE A 60 6.94 12.98 -7.56
N THR A 61 7.96 12.15 -7.35
CA THR A 61 9.38 12.56 -7.39
C THR A 61 10.20 11.38 -7.91
N GLY A 62 10.59 11.43 -9.20
CA GLY A 62 11.50 10.46 -9.85
C GLY A 62 11.15 10.18 -11.29
#